data_AF-A0A369RM26-F1
#
_entry.id   AF-A0A369RM26-F1
#
_cell.length_a   1.000
_cell.length_b   1.000
_cell.length_c   1.000
_cell.angle_alpha   90.00
_cell.angle_beta   90.00
_cell.angle_gamma   90.00
#
_symmetry.space_group_name_H-M   'P 1'
#
loop_
_entity.id
_entity.type
_entity.pdbx_description
1 polymer ?
#
loop_
_entity_poly.entity_id
_entity_poly.type
_entity_poly.pdbx_seq_one_letter_code
_entity_poly.pdbx_strand_id
1 'polypeptide(L)'
;GKKCNLLTLKNTGHLTQTDFAHIIPSFFARRSSSFGTIPPLTTTSVNNKLCFDFLEAQLGNKEKRTYPLSVNMEDYVLEGTNVDTSNLDD
;
A
#
# COMPACT_ATOMS: atom_id res chain seq x y z
N GLY A 1 -0.15 -24.30 7.07
CA GLY A 1 0.63 -23.53 6.09
C GLY A 1 0.63 -22.06 6.48
N LYS A 2 1.73 -21.34 6.26
CA LYS A 2 1.77 -19.88 6.47
C LYS A 2 0.83 -19.22 5.44
N LYS A 3 -0.08 -18.36 5.87
CA LYS A 3 -0.93 -17.58 4.95
C LYS A 3 -0.05 -16.55 4.25
N CYS A 4 0.01 -16.60 2.92
CA CYS A 4 0.62 -15.57 2.10
C CYS A 4 -0.50 -14.67 1.57
N ASN A 5 -0.44 -13.38 1.89
CA ASN A 5 -1.41 -12.40 1.37
C ASN A 5 -0.69 -11.57 0.30
N LEU A 6 -1.22 -11.56 -0.92
CA LEU A 6 -0.80 -10.64 -1.97
C LEU A 6 -1.82 -9.50 -2.03
N LEU A 7 -1.35 -8.26 -1.94
CA LEU A 7 -2.20 -7.07 -2.00
C LEU A 7 -1.56 -6.03 -2.93
N THR A 8 -2.38 -5.36 -3.72
CA THR A 8 -1.98 -4.24 -4.59
C THR A 8 -2.61 -2.95 -4.09
N LEU A 9 -1.79 -1.91 -3.91
CA LEU A 9 -2.30 -0.56 -3.68
C LEU A 9 -2.67 0.07 -5.03
N LYS A 10 -3.94 0.46 -5.16
CA LYS A 10 -4.47 1.04 -6.40
C LYS A 10 -3.83 2.40 -6.66
N ASN A 11 -3.58 2.73 -7.93
CA ASN A 11 -3.13 4.05 -8.37
C ASN A 11 -1.87 4.59 -7.67
N THR A 12 -0.97 3.69 -7.23
CA THR A 12 0.34 4.02 -6.66
C THR A 12 1.47 3.75 -7.64
N GLY A 13 2.57 4.48 -7.52
CA GLY A 13 3.83 4.17 -8.20
C GLY A 13 4.87 3.59 -7.24
N HIS A 14 5.99 3.15 -7.78
CA HIS A 14 7.05 2.48 -7.00
C HIS A 14 7.63 3.36 -5.88
N LEU A 15 7.75 4.68 -6.11
CA LEU A 15 8.30 5.61 -5.12
C LEU A 15 7.26 6.12 -4.12
N THR A 16 5.97 5.79 -4.29
CA THR A 16 4.89 6.25 -3.40
C THR A 16 5.05 5.80 -1.95
N GLN A 17 5.77 4.69 -1.72
CA GLN A 17 6.02 4.14 -0.39
C GLN A 17 7.35 4.59 0.22
N THR A 18 8.05 5.52 -0.42
CA THR A 18 9.35 6.04 0.04
C THR A 18 9.21 7.47 0.56
N ASP A 19 10.20 7.93 1.33
CA ASP A 19 10.22 9.31 1.84
C ASP A 19 10.28 10.37 0.73
N PHE A 20 10.74 10.02 -0.48
CA PHE A 20 10.70 10.91 -1.64
C PHE A 20 9.30 11.41 -1.95
N ALA A 21 8.27 10.61 -1.68
CA ALA A 21 6.87 10.99 -1.92
C ALA A 21 6.42 12.17 -1.04
N HIS A 22 7.06 12.38 0.12
CA HIS A 22 6.75 13.47 1.05
C HIS A 22 7.62 14.71 0.81
N ILE A 23 8.75 14.55 0.13
CA ILE A 23 9.73 15.62 -0.13
C ILE A 23 9.42 16.34 -1.45
N ILE A 24 9.01 15.60 -2.48
CA ILE A 24 8.79 16.17 -3.81
C ILE A 24 7.46 16.95 -3.83
N PRO A 25 7.44 18.20 -4.34
CA PRO A 25 6.19 18.93 -4.49
C PRO A 25 5.14 18.15 -5.29
N SER A 26 3.90 18.15 -4.81
CA SER A 26 2.82 17.31 -5.34
C SER A 26 2.57 17.49 -6.84
N PHE A 27 2.80 18.69 -7.40
CA PHE A 27 2.65 18.96 -8.82
C PHE A 27 3.76 18.31 -9.68
N PHE A 28 4.96 18.12 -9.14
CA PHE A 28 6.02 17.37 -9.81
C PHE A 28 5.77 15.87 -9.70
N ALA A 29 5.37 15.39 -8.52
CA ALA A 29 5.08 13.98 -8.28
C ALA A 29 3.98 13.45 -9.21
N ARG A 30 2.89 14.20 -9.40
CA ARG A 30 1.75 13.82 -10.26
C ARG A 30 2.08 13.73 -11.75
N ARG A 31 3.21 14.29 -12.20
CA ARG A 31 3.68 14.19 -13.59
C ARG A 31 4.54 12.95 -13.85
N SER A 32 4.85 12.20 -12.80
CA SER A 32 5.68 11.00 -12.87
C SER A 32 4.86 9.77 -12.54
N SER A 33 5.01 8.71 -13.35
CA SER A 33 4.44 7.39 -13.05
C SER A 33 5.01 6.78 -11.77
N SER A 34 6.13 7.31 -11.25
CA SER A 34 6.77 6.79 -10.05
C SER A 34 6.02 7.08 -8.75
N PHE A 35 5.12 8.07 -8.70
CA PHE A 35 4.46 8.49 -7.43
C PHE A 35 2.95 8.22 -7.37
N GLY A 36 2.32 7.84 -8.48
CA GLY A 36 0.88 7.59 -8.53
C GLY A 36 0.03 8.86 -8.30
N THR A 37 -1.27 8.66 -8.12
CA THR A 37 -2.23 9.77 -7.98
C THR A 37 -2.77 9.92 -6.57
N ILE A 38 -2.52 8.95 -5.69
CA ILE A 38 -2.99 8.94 -4.32
C ILE A 38 -2.07 9.81 -3.44
N PRO A 39 -2.62 10.66 -2.56
CA PRO A 39 -1.80 11.46 -1.64
C PRO A 39 -0.85 10.59 -0.81
N PRO A 40 0.45 10.95 -0.69
CA PRO A 40 1.46 10.18 0.04
C PRO A 40 1.07 9.80 1.48
N LEU A 41 0.38 10.71 2.19
CA LEU A 41 -0.12 10.46 3.55
C LEU A 41 -1.17 9.34 3.59
N THR A 42 -2.07 9.31 2.62
CA THR A 42 -3.12 8.29 2.51
C THR A 42 -2.49 6.92 2.23
N THR A 43 -1.60 6.85 1.24
CA THR A 43 -0.90 5.60 0.90
C THR A 43 -0.03 5.07 2.03
N THR A 44 0.70 5.96 2.72
CA THR A 44 1.48 5.58 3.91
C THR A 44 0.57 5.02 5.00
N SER A 45 -0.59 5.64 5.24
CA SER A 45 -1.54 5.19 6.26
C SER A 45 -2.14 3.81 5.94
N VAL A 46 -2.57 3.61 4.68
CA VAL A 46 -3.11 2.32 4.21
C VAL A 46 -2.05 1.22 4.31
N ASN A 47 -0.82 1.48 3.83
CA ASN A 47 0.27 0.52 3.88
C ASN A 47 0.63 0.14 5.32
N ASN A 48 0.77 1.12 6.21
CA ASN A 48 1.10 0.88 7.60
C ASN A 48 0.02 0.06 8.31
N LYS A 49 -1.26 0.33 8.03
CA LYS A 49 -2.36 -0.47 8.56
C LYS A 49 -2.24 -1.93 8.13
N LEU A 50 -2.04 -2.20 6.84
CA LEU A 50 -1.89 -3.57 6.34
C LEU A 50 -0.69 -4.30 6.97
N CYS A 51 0.46 -3.62 7.05
CA CYS A 51 1.66 -4.19 7.67
C CYS A 51 1.44 -4.52 9.15
N PHE A 52 0.78 -3.64 9.90
CA PHE A 52 0.53 -3.89 11.31
C PHE A 52 -0.53 -4.95 11.55
N ASP A 53 -1.62 -4.99 10.77
CA ASP A 53 -2.62 -6.07 10.83
C ASP A 53 -1.94 -7.43 10.54
N PHE A 54 -1.01 -7.48 9.58
CA PHE A 54 -0.23 -8.68 9.30
C PHE A 54 0.69 -9.06 10.47
N LEU A 55 1.43 -8.09 11.02
CA LEU A 55 2.34 -8.33 12.15
C LEU A 55 1.58 -8.76 13.42
N GLU A 56 0.43 -8.17 13.71
CA GLU A 56 -0.45 -8.58 14.82
C GLU A 56 -0.91 -10.03 14.62
N ALA A 57 -1.37 -10.38 13.42
CA ALA A 57 -1.83 -11.74 13.10
C ALA A 57 -0.70 -12.80 13.16
N GLN A 58 0.54 -12.43 12.81
CA GLN A 58 1.66 -13.39 12.79
C GLN A 58 2.44 -13.46 14.10
N LEU A 59 2.57 -12.34 14.82
CA LEU A 59 3.41 -12.24 16.02
C LEU A 59 2.58 -12.19 17.31
N GLY A 60 1.25 -12.05 17.22
CA GLY A 60 0.35 -11.98 18.38
C GLY A 60 0.45 -10.67 19.17
N ASN A 61 1.02 -9.62 18.58
CA ASN A 61 1.20 -8.34 19.26
C ASN A 61 -0.10 -7.53 19.24
N LYS A 62 -0.77 -7.42 20.40
CA LYS A 62 -2.10 -6.78 20.56
C LYS A 62 -2.04 -5.31 20.98
N GLU A 63 -0.93 -4.62 20.71
CA GLU A 63 -0.86 -3.19 21.00
C GLU A 63 -1.97 -2.45 20.25
N LYS A 64 -2.86 -1.79 20.99
CA LYS A 64 -3.89 -0.92 20.43
C LYS A 64 -3.20 0.23 19.68
N ARG A 65 -3.22 0.18 18.36
CA ARG A 65 -2.68 1.23 17.50
C ARG A 65 -3.80 2.11 16.99
N THR A 66 -3.70 3.40 17.27
CA THR A 66 -4.62 4.40 16.72
C THR A 66 -4.08 4.82 15.36
N TYR A 67 -4.80 4.46 14.30
CA TYR A 67 -4.48 4.93 12.96
C TYR A 67 -5.02 6.35 12.78
N PRO A 68 -4.21 7.30 12.27
CA PRO A 68 -4.60 8.70 12.19
C PRO A 68 -5.74 8.98 11.20
N LEU A 69 -6.13 8.00 10.38
CA LEU A 69 -7.20 8.13 9.39
C LEU A 69 -8.09 6.89 9.39
N SER A 70 -9.41 7.11 9.51
CA SER A 70 -10.41 6.10 9.16
C SER A 70 -10.48 6.00 7.64
N VAL A 71 -9.58 5.21 7.05
CA VAL A 71 -9.54 4.98 5.60
C VAL A 71 -10.38 3.75 5.28
N ASN A 72 -11.31 3.87 4.33
CA ASN A 72 -12.00 2.72 3.76
C ASN A 72 -11.02 1.95 2.86
N MET A 73 -10.58 0.76 3.29
CA MET A 73 -9.51 0.02 2.62
C MET A 73 -9.89 -0.43 1.20
N GLU A 74 -11.17 -0.67 0.94
CA GLU A 74 -11.66 -1.13 -0.36
C GLU A 74 -11.41 -0.11 -1.49
N ASP A 75 -11.35 1.17 -1.13
CA ASP A 75 -11.08 2.26 -2.08
C ASP A 75 -9.62 2.25 -2.56
N TYR A 76 -8.70 1.68 -1.78
CA TYR A 76 -7.25 1.79 -1.99
C TYR A 76 -6.55 0.46 -2.23
N VAL A 77 -7.14 -0.66 -1.84
CA VAL A 77 -6.51 -1.97 -1.89
C VAL A 77 -7.27 -2.90 -2.85
N LEU A 78 -6.51 -3.67 -3.61
CA LEU A 78 -6.96 -4.82 -4.38
C LEU A 78 -6.30 -6.07 -3.77
N GLU A 79 -7.09 -7.12 -3.53
CA GLU A 79 -6.52 -8.42 -3.19
C GLU A 79 -5.92 -9.08 -4.44
N GLY A 80 -4.71 -9.60 -4.31
CA GLY A 80 -3.92 -10.11 -5.43
C GLY A 80 -3.27 -8.99 -6.26
N THR A 81 -3.10 -9.26 -7.55
CA THR A 81 -2.63 -8.30 -8.55
C THR A 81 -3.55 -8.37 -9.76
N ASN A 82 -3.66 -7.27 -10.50
CA ASN A 82 -4.37 -7.22 -11.78
C ASN A 82 -3.49 -7.69 -12.95
N VAL A 83 -2.23 -8.05 -12.69
CA VAL A 83 -1.34 -8.64 -13.69
C VAL A 83 -1.65 -10.12 -13.82
N ASP A 84 -2.10 -10.52 -15.00
CA ASP A 84 -2.31 -11.92 -15.32
C ASP A 84 -0.98 -12.60 -15.66
N THR A 85 -0.64 -13.62 -14.90
CA THR A 85 0.56 -14.44 -15.10
C THR A 85 0.26 -15.80 -15.72
N SER A 86 -0.99 -16.07 -16.11
CA SER A 86 -1.40 -17.37 -16.67
C SER A 86 -0.76 -17.73 -18.01
N ASN A 87 -0.19 -16.74 -18.72
CA ASN A 87 0.53 -16.93 -19.99
C ASN A 87 2.06 -16.89 -19.83
N LEU A 88 2.58 -16.97 -18.60
CA LEU A 88 4.01 -17.11 -18.34
C LEU A 88 4.34 -18.60 -18.24
N ASP A 89 4.28 -19.31 -19.38
CA ASP A 89 4.82 -20.66 -19.51
C ASP A 89 6.31 -20.58 -19.90
N ASP A 90 7.12 -21.31 -19.11
CA ASP A 90 8.54 -21.70 -19.19
C ASP A 90 9.66 -20.64 -19.02
#